data_AF-A0A7D7ZF56-F1
#
_entry.id   AF-A0A7D7ZF56-F1
#
_cell.length_a   1.000
_cell.length_b   1.000
_cell.length_c   1.000
_cell.angle_alpha   90.00
_cell.angle_beta   90.00
_cell.angle_gamma   90.00
#
_symmetry.space_group_name_H-M   'P 1'
#
loop_
_entity.id
_entity.type
_entity.pdbx_description
1 polymer ?
#
loop_
_entity_poly.entity_id
_entity_poly.type
_entity_poly.pdbx_seq_one_letter_code
_entity_poly.pdbx_strand_id
1 'polypeptide(L)'
;MTKMINVSIDAGSIDPKEGEEWANEIVNVYADMEVSDVKTTGNSISFKAGLSGMDDTTPEDIQQKINEYLTMNEAFSVQNISCT
;
A
#
# COMPACT_ATOMS: atom_id res chain seq x y z
N MET A 1 0.11 -10.99 -16.50
CA MET A 1 -0.20 -11.24 -15.08
C MET A 1 0.42 -10.08 -14.35
N THR A 2 -0.37 -9.32 -13.60
CA THR A 2 0.09 -8.08 -12.97
C THR A 2 1.31 -8.36 -12.09
N LYS A 3 2.36 -7.56 -12.27
CA LYS A 3 3.57 -7.68 -11.46
C LYS A 3 3.28 -7.11 -10.07
N MET A 4 3.35 -7.98 -9.06
CA MET A 4 3.04 -7.63 -7.68
C MET A 4 4.32 -7.37 -6.89
N ILE A 5 4.37 -6.22 -6.22
CA ILE A 5 5.48 -5.74 -5.40
C ILE A 5 5.04 -5.77 -3.95
N ASN A 6 5.92 -6.23 -3.06
CA ASN A 6 5.62 -6.25 -1.64
C ASN A 6 5.79 -4.83 -1.08
N VAL A 7 4.77 -4.35 -0.40
CA VAL A 7 4.77 -3.08 0.32
C VAL A 7 4.76 -3.39 1.81
N SER A 8 5.63 -2.72 2.55
CA SER A 8 5.64 -2.75 4.01
C SER A 8 5.76 -1.33 4.56
N ILE A 9 4.84 -0.98 5.44
CA ILE A 9 4.72 0.34 6.07
C ILE A 9 4.83 0.17 7.58
N ASP A 10 5.78 0.89 8.19
CA ASP A 10 5.83 1.09 9.63
C ASP A 10 4.95 2.29 9.97
N ALA A 11 3.87 2.02 10.69
CA ALA A 11 2.82 2.99 11.03
C ALA A 11 2.95 3.53 12.46
N GLY A 12 3.96 3.10 13.24
CA GLY A 12 4.16 3.45 14.64
C GLY A 12 3.06 2.89 15.58
N SER A 13 1.82 3.35 15.40
CA SER A 13 0.60 2.84 16.04
C SER A 13 -0.56 2.94 15.06
N ILE A 14 -1.30 1.86 14.88
CA ILE A 14 -2.53 1.82 14.07
C ILE A 14 -3.48 0.74 14.58
N ASP A 15 -4.80 0.99 14.52
CA ASP A 15 -5.76 -0.09 14.72
C ASP A 15 -5.67 -1.08 13.53
N PRO A 16 -5.51 -2.39 13.76
CA PRO A 16 -5.33 -3.35 12.68
C PRO A 16 -6.47 -3.35 11.66
N LYS A 17 -7.71 -3.08 12.10
CA LYS A 17 -8.86 -3.02 11.21
C LYS A 17 -8.84 -1.74 10.36
N GLU A 18 -8.53 -0.59 10.97
CA GLU A 18 -8.35 0.66 10.22
C GLU A 18 -7.23 0.55 9.17
N GLY A 19 -6.12 -0.12 9.49
CA GLY A 19 -5.04 -0.36 8.54
C GLY A 19 -5.43 -1.30 7.39
N GLU A 20 -6.25 -2.31 7.67
CA GLU A 20 -6.73 -3.24 6.64
C GLU A 20 -7.73 -2.53 5.71
N GLU A 21 -8.64 -1.75 6.27
CA GLU A 21 -9.57 -0.92 5.49
C GLU A 21 -8.80 0.08 4.62
N TRP A 22 -7.84 0.81 5.19
CA TRP A 22 -7.00 1.76 4.46
C TRP A 22 -6.27 1.12 3.26
N ALA A 23 -5.67 -0.07 3.44
CA ALA A 23 -4.95 -0.75 2.36
C ALA A 23 -5.90 -1.20 1.24
N ASN A 24 -7.10 -1.66 1.59
CA ASN A 24 -8.10 -2.09 0.61
C ASN A 24 -8.74 -0.92 -0.14
N GLU A 25 -8.81 0.27 0.46
CA GLU A 25 -9.38 1.48 -0.17
C GLU A 25 -8.48 2.08 -1.27
N ILE A 26 -7.20 1.68 -1.35
CA ILE A 26 -6.27 2.15 -2.39
C ILE A 26 -6.84 1.92 -3.81
N VAL A 27 -7.47 0.78 -4.05
CA VAL A 27 -8.01 0.41 -5.38
C VAL A 27 -9.22 1.26 -5.79
N ASN A 28 -9.85 1.95 -4.84
CA ASN A 28 -10.94 2.89 -5.13
C ASN A 28 -10.40 4.26 -5.61
N VAL A 29 -9.12 4.55 -5.33
CA VAL A 29 -8.45 5.77 -5.80
C VAL A 29 -7.75 5.55 -7.14
N TYR A 30 -7.11 4.38 -7.31
CA TYR A 30 -6.37 4.04 -8.53
C TYR A 30 -6.99 2.85 -9.24
N ALA A 31 -7.69 3.11 -10.35
CA ALA A 31 -8.44 2.11 -11.10
C ALA A 31 -7.58 1.00 -11.73
N ASP A 32 -6.30 1.28 -11.96
CA ASP A 32 -5.31 0.33 -12.47
C ASP A 32 -4.59 -0.43 -11.35
N MET A 33 -4.77 -0.06 -10.08
CA MET A 33 -4.04 -0.67 -8.98
C MET A 33 -4.73 -1.94 -8.48
N GLU A 34 -3.94 -2.99 -8.29
CA GLU A 34 -4.34 -4.22 -7.63
C GLU A 34 -3.69 -4.28 -6.25
N VAL A 35 -4.46 -4.68 -5.23
CA VAL A 35 -3.97 -4.93 -3.86
C VAL A 35 -4.34 -6.35 -3.44
N SER A 36 -3.43 -7.05 -2.77
CA SER A 36 -3.66 -8.40 -2.25
C SER A 36 -2.79 -8.70 -1.02
N ASP A 37 -3.05 -9.84 -0.36
CA ASP A 37 -2.27 -10.33 0.79
C ASP A 37 -2.11 -9.30 1.93
N VAL A 38 -3.15 -8.50 2.18
CA VAL A 38 -3.14 -7.47 3.23
C VAL A 38 -2.99 -8.13 4.60
N LYS A 39 -2.03 -7.63 5.39
CA LYS A 39 -1.79 -8.01 6.78
C LYS A 39 -1.49 -6.78 7.58
N THR A 40 -2.16 -6.65 8.71
CA THR A 40 -1.97 -5.54 9.63
C THR A 40 -1.67 -6.03 11.04
N THR A 41 -0.90 -5.22 11.75
CA THR A 41 -0.61 -5.37 13.16
C THR A 41 -0.80 -4.01 13.84
N GLY A 42 -0.62 -3.94 15.16
CA GLY A 42 -0.76 -2.68 15.88
C GLY A 42 0.24 -1.57 15.50
N ASN A 43 1.25 -1.87 14.68
CA ASN A 43 2.28 -0.91 14.30
C ASN A 43 2.72 -1.01 12.82
N SER A 44 2.16 -1.90 12.03
CA SER A 44 2.58 -2.08 10.64
C SER A 44 1.48 -2.57 9.72
N ILE A 45 1.60 -2.22 8.44
CA ILE A 45 0.76 -2.67 7.34
C ILE A 45 1.67 -3.30 6.29
N SER A 46 1.33 -4.49 5.80
CA SER A 46 2.00 -5.10 4.65
C SER A 46 0.99 -5.66 3.68
N PHE A 47 1.27 -5.53 2.39
CA PHE A 47 0.41 -6.01 1.31
C PHE A 47 1.23 -6.15 0.03
N LYS A 48 0.63 -6.73 -1.00
CA LYS A 48 1.16 -6.73 -2.35
C LYS A 48 0.39 -5.76 -3.21
N ALA A 49 1.11 -4.97 -4.01
CA ALA A 49 0.53 -4.00 -4.92
C ALA A 49 1.11 -4.12 -6.33
N GLY A 50 0.28 -3.88 -7.34
CA GLY A 50 0.70 -3.89 -8.75
C GLY A 50 -0.18 -2.99 -9.61
N LEU A 51 0.25 -2.72 -10.84
CA LEU A 51 -0.51 -1.92 -11.81
C LEU A 51 -0.92 -2.78 -13.00
N SER A 52 -2.22 -2.93 -13.18
CA SER A 52 -2.85 -3.73 -14.22
C SER A 52 -2.43 -3.27 -15.61
N GLY A 53 -1.88 -4.18 -16.40
CA GLY A 53 -1.43 -3.88 -17.77
C GLY A 53 -0.07 -3.17 -17.85
N MET A 54 0.65 -3.00 -16.72
CA MET A 54 2.01 -2.50 -16.68
C MET A 54 2.96 -3.62 -16.22
N ASP A 55 3.58 -4.30 -17.19
CA ASP A 55 4.50 -5.41 -16.90
C ASP A 55 5.89 -4.92 -16.41
N ASP A 56 6.21 -3.65 -16.64
CA ASP A 56 7.46 -2.99 -16.27
C ASP A 56 7.41 -2.27 -14.91
N THR A 57 6.30 -2.36 -14.16
CA THR A 57 6.14 -1.74 -12.84
C THR A 57 7.33 -2.02 -11.93
N THR A 58 7.87 -0.95 -11.36
CA THR A 58 9.02 -0.96 -10.44
C THR A 58 8.59 -0.67 -9.01
N PRO A 59 9.42 -1.03 -8.00
CA PRO A 59 9.13 -0.68 -6.62
C PRO A 59 8.95 0.81 -6.39
N GLU A 60 9.70 1.64 -7.11
CA GLU A 60 9.61 3.10 -7.07
C GLU A 60 8.24 3.60 -7.56
N ASP A 61 7.68 3.02 -8.61
CA ASP A 61 6.35 3.39 -9.12
C ASP A 61 5.26 3.15 -8.06
N ILE A 62 5.31 1.97 -7.42
CA ILE A 62 4.37 1.62 -6.35
C ILE A 62 4.58 2.53 -5.14
N GLN A 63 5.82 2.75 -4.73
CA GLN A 63 6.13 3.63 -3.60
C GLN A 63 5.61 5.05 -3.84
N GLN A 64 5.72 5.56 -5.07
CA GLN A 64 5.16 6.87 -5.43
C GLN A 64 3.63 6.90 -5.24
N LYS A 65 2.90 5.89 -5.75
CA LYS A 65 1.44 5.80 -5.59
C LYS A 65 1.00 5.71 -4.12
N ILE A 66 1.72 4.94 -3.32
CA ILE A 66 1.44 4.83 -1.88
C ILE A 66 1.69 6.16 -1.16
N ASN A 67 2.78 6.86 -1.49
CA ASN A 67 3.06 8.19 -0.92
C ASN A 67 1.99 9.21 -1.30
N GLU A 68 1.56 9.24 -2.56
CA GLU A 68 0.46 10.10 -3.02
C GLU A 68 -0.83 9.81 -2.24
N TYR A 69 -1.22 8.53 -2.13
CA TYR A 69 -2.40 8.11 -1.39
C TYR A 69 -2.36 8.50 0.09
N LEU A 70 -1.21 8.33 0.74
CA LEU A 70 -1.00 8.73 2.14
C LEU A 70 -1.23 10.22 2.35
N THR A 71 -0.79 11.09 1.42
CA THR A 71 -1.03 12.54 1.54
C THR A 71 -2.50 12.93 1.38
N MET A 72 -3.31 12.09 0.72
CA MET A 72 -4.73 12.33 0.52
C MET A 72 -5.59 11.74 1.64
N ASN A 73 -5.12 10.68 2.29
CA ASN A 73 -5.87 9.87 3.26
C ASN A 73 -4.99 9.55 4.47
N GLU A 74 -4.68 10.60 5.25
CA GLU A 74 -3.86 10.46 6.45
C GLU A 74 -4.65 9.74 7.55
N ALA A 75 -4.42 8.43 7.66
CA ALA A 75 -5.04 7.57 8.67
C ALA A 75 -4.13 7.25 9.86
N PHE A 76 -2.81 7.32 9.67
CA PHE A 76 -1.81 6.94 10.68
C PHE A 76 -0.45 7.61 10.41
N SER A 77 0.46 7.56 11.39
CA SER A 77 1.79 8.16 11.28
C SER A 77 2.78 7.22 10.60
N VAL A 78 3.27 7.58 9.42
CA VAL A 78 4.27 6.78 8.71
C VAL A 78 5.67 7.05 9.25
N GLN A 79 6.34 6.00 9.73
CA GLN A 79 7.74 6.04 10.13
C GLN A 79 8.67 5.58 9.01
N ASN A 80 8.26 4.57 8.23
CA ASN A 80 9.03 4.03 7.11
C ASN A 80 8.13 3.33 6.09
N ILE A 81 8.54 3.33 4.83
CA ILE A 81 7.92 2.57 3.74
C ILE A 81 9.02 1.86 2.95
N SER A 82 8.79 0.59 2.64
CA SER A 82 9.65 -0.19 1.74
C SER A 82 8.81 -0.91 0.70
N CYS A 83 9.32 -0.92 -0.54
CA CYS A 83 8.75 -1.64 -1.68
C CYS A 83 9.82 -2.56 -2.27
N THR A 84 9.53 -3.86 -2.41
CA THR A 84 10.49 -4.89 -2.90
C THR A 84 9.83 -6.01 -3.70
#